data_AF-A0A6A6V031-F1
#
_entry.id   AF-A0A6A6V031-F1
#
_cell.length_a   1.000
_cell.length_b   1.000
_cell.length_c   1.000
_cell.angle_alpha   90.00
_cell.angle_beta   90.00
_cell.angle_gamma   90.00
#
_symmetry.space_group_name_H-M   'P 1'
#
loop_
_entity.id
_entity.type
_entity.pdbx_description
1 polymer ?
#
loop_
_entity_poly.entity_id
_entity_poly.type
_entity_poly.pdbx_seq_one_letter_code
_entity_poly.pdbx_strand_id
1 'polypeptide(L)'
;MGIPTNIAAPQPRRPYAPIAPHPLGLQRITVPKRSRDEDELSDQQSRKRKRSDSSTTTPVELKDDEVLLLKLKEEENLPWKDIAARFQSDLGETVQIATLQMRLNRLRARLRVWTDKDIEHLKQAHDFWVRSKFDIMSEKVSKNKFEIISEKPWKATQVAKKWAEIDPGPTPYTSYEHHTTQSYAPYTMSPVEQSSYMPYLELP
;
A
#
# COMPACT_ATOMS: atom_id res chain seq x y z
N MET A 1 50.42 25.96 50.35
CA MET A 1 50.16 25.55 48.95
C MET A 1 48.85 24.78 48.91
N GLY A 2 47.74 25.46 48.61
CA GLY A 2 46.40 24.85 48.57
C GLY A 2 46.02 24.47 47.14
N ILE A 3 45.47 23.28 46.96
CA ILE A 3 45.00 22.75 45.67
C ILE A 3 43.54 23.21 45.49
N PRO A 4 43.16 23.90 44.41
CA PRO A 4 41.74 24.10 44.11
C PRO A 4 41.15 22.85 43.44
N THR A 5 40.24 22.18 44.15
CA THR A 5 39.36 21.15 43.63
C THR A 5 38.34 21.78 42.68
N ASN A 6 38.53 21.61 41.37
CA ASN A 6 37.53 21.97 40.37
C ASN A 6 36.46 20.87 40.32
N ILE A 7 35.40 21.04 41.11
CA ILE A 7 34.21 20.18 41.06
C ILE A 7 33.30 20.73 39.96
N ALA A 8 33.39 20.15 38.77
CA ALA A 8 32.47 20.44 37.68
C ALA A 8 31.06 19.97 38.07
N ALA A 9 30.11 20.90 38.16
CA ALA A 9 28.72 20.61 38.44
C ALA A 9 28.10 19.75 37.31
N PRO A 10 27.28 18.73 37.63
CA PRO A 10 26.62 17.92 36.60
C PRO A 10 25.64 18.78 35.80
N GLN A 11 25.69 18.66 34.47
CA GLN A 11 24.80 19.41 33.58
C GLN A 11 23.32 19.16 33.91
N PRO A 12 22.46 20.20 33.83
CA PRO A 12 21.04 20.06 34.10
C PRO A 12 20.41 19.05 33.12
N ARG A 13 19.75 18.04 33.68
CA ARG A 13 19.05 17.00 32.93
C ARG A 13 18.01 17.66 32.00
N ARG A 14 18.05 17.30 30.72
CA ARG A 14 17.04 17.70 29.73
C ARG A 14 15.66 17.26 30.23
N PRO A 15 14.63 18.14 30.22
CA PRO A 15 13.28 17.72 30.59
C PRO A 15 12.80 16.67 29.58
N TYR A 16 12.24 15.57 30.08
CA TYR A 16 11.70 14.49 29.25
C TYR A 16 10.62 15.02 28.30
N ALA A 17 10.58 14.49 27.08
CA ALA A 17 9.47 14.74 26.17
C ALA A 17 8.18 14.14 26.76
N PRO A 18 7.07 14.88 26.80
CA PRO A 18 5.80 14.34 27.26
C PRO A 18 5.24 13.39 26.20
N ILE A 19 5.29 12.08 26.47
CA ILE A 19 4.81 11.00 25.57
C ILE A 19 3.37 10.56 25.94
N ALA A 20 2.75 11.19 26.95
CA ALA A 20 1.37 10.89 27.30
C ALA A 20 0.41 11.61 26.34
N PRO A 21 -0.55 10.90 25.71
CA PRO A 21 -1.63 11.53 24.96
C PRO A 21 -2.50 12.32 25.94
N HIS A 22 -2.47 13.65 25.84
CA HIS A 22 -3.26 14.52 26.71
C HIS A 22 -4.74 14.45 26.29
N PRO A 23 -5.68 14.10 27.19
CA PRO A 23 -7.07 13.77 26.81
C PRO A 23 -7.99 14.96 26.51
N LEU A 24 -7.47 16.17 26.29
CA LEU A 24 -8.29 17.35 26.00
C LEU A 24 -7.69 18.09 24.80
N GLY A 25 -8.37 17.97 23.67
CA GLY A 25 -7.94 18.46 22.37
C GLY A 25 -7.86 19.99 22.27
N LEU A 26 -7.08 20.42 21.28
CA LEU A 26 -7.27 21.66 20.51
C LEU A 26 -7.65 22.93 21.31
N GLN A 27 -6.68 23.57 21.97
CA GLN A 27 -6.70 25.02 22.14
C GLN A 27 -5.26 25.53 22.04
N ARG A 28 -4.85 25.85 20.82
CA ARG A 28 -3.52 26.42 20.53
C ARG A 28 -3.72 27.79 19.91
N ILE A 29 -4.08 28.80 20.71
CA ILE A 29 -4.01 30.20 20.26
C ILE A 29 -3.61 31.11 21.44
N THR A 30 -2.63 31.98 21.14
CA THR A 30 -2.19 33.21 21.83
C THR A 30 -1.35 33.13 23.11
N VAL A 31 -0.01 33.19 22.98
CA VAL A 31 0.85 34.16 23.70
C VAL A 31 2.04 34.57 22.81
N PRO A 32 2.28 35.88 22.53
CA PRO A 32 3.41 36.34 21.70
C PRO A 32 4.54 37.06 22.49
N LYS A 33 5.72 37.13 21.83
CA LYS A 33 6.88 38.04 21.97
C LYS A 33 8.03 37.73 22.95
N ARG A 34 9.20 37.43 22.36
CA ARG A 34 10.45 38.23 22.44
C ARG A 34 11.18 38.17 21.08
N SER A 35 10.82 39.07 20.17
CA SER A 35 11.71 40.02 19.46
C SER A 35 13.16 39.58 19.25
N ARG A 36 13.55 39.32 17.99
CA ARG A 36 14.72 39.95 17.37
C ARG A 36 14.69 39.80 15.84
N ASP A 37 14.56 40.96 15.21
CA ASP A 37 14.91 41.42 13.85
C ASP A 37 14.32 40.71 12.60
N GLU A 38 13.63 41.53 11.81
CA GLU A 38 13.11 41.28 10.46
C GLU A 38 14.24 41.28 9.43
N ASP A 39 14.19 40.36 8.46
CA ASP A 39 13.94 40.71 7.05
C ASP A 39 13.73 39.43 6.21
N GLU A 40 12.84 39.57 5.21
CA GLU A 40 12.53 38.67 4.08
C GLU A 40 11.56 37.48 4.27
N LEU A 41 10.27 37.82 4.18
CA LEU A 41 9.17 36.93 3.78
C LEU A 41 9.12 36.76 2.25
N SER A 42 9.05 35.50 1.80
CA SER A 42 8.44 34.93 0.57
C SER A 42 9.35 33.80 0.08
N ASP A 43 9.02 32.51 -0.01
CA ASP A 43 7.76 31.86 -0.35
C ASP A 43 7.66 30.50 0.37
N GLN A 44 6.62 30.33 1.20
CA GLN A 44 6.13 29.01 1.55
C GLN A 44 5.12 28.58 0.48
N GLN A 45 5.51 27.70 -0.43
CA GLN A 45 4.57 26.79 -1.07
C GLN A 45 5.03 25.33 -0.95
N SER A 46 4.49 24.69 0.08
CA SER A 46 3.75 23.44 -0.11
C SER A 46 4.48 22.28 -0.79
N ARG A 47 5.69 21.90 -0.34
CA ARG A 47 6.19 20.54 -0.62
C ARG A 47 5.58 19.53 0.34
N LYS A 48 4.26 19.36 0.24
CA LYS A 48 3.55 18.13 0.62
C LYS A 48 4.31 17.00 -0.07
N ARG A 49 5.05 16.20 0.71
CA ARG A 49 5.77 15.04 0.20
C ARG A 49 4.74 14.11 -0.43
N LYS A 50 4.66 14.21 -1.76
CA LYS A 50 3.84 13.43 -2.67
C LYS A 50 4.19 11.97 -2.43
N ARG A 51 3.20 11.19 -1.98
CA ARG A 51 3.30 9.73 -1.92
C ARG A 51 3.70 9.26 -3.32
N SER A 52 4.81 8.53 -3.40
CA SER A 52 5.38 8.05 -4.67
C SER A 52 4.32 7.37 -5.54
N ASP A 53 4.35 7.75 -6.80
CA ASP A 53 3.67 7.11 -7.91
C ASP A 53 3.91 5.59 -7.89
N SER A 54 2.81 4.84 -8.01
CA SER A 54 2.86 3.48 -8.52
C SER A 54 3.12 3.57 -10.02
N SER A 55 4.39 3.48 -10.44
CA SER A 55 4.73 3.27 -11.86
C SER A 55 5.43 1.93 -12.03
N THR A 56 4.63 0.87 -12.10
CA THR A 56 5.06 -0.37 -12.74
C THR A 56 5.18 -0.06 -14.24
N THR A 57 6.35 0.41 -14.69
CA THR A 57 6.85 0.40 -16.10
C THR A 57 8.07 1.30 -16.32
N THR A 58 8.48 2.14 -15.38
CA THR A 58 9.74 2.89 -15.54
C THR A 58 10.94 1.94 -15.36
N PRO A 59 11.88 1.85 -16.31
CA PRO A 59 13.09 1.06 -16.13
C PRO A 59 13.80 1.54 -14.85
N VAL A 60 14.21 0.60 -14.01
CA VAL A 60 14.93 0.92 -12.77
C VAL A 60 16.30 1.46 -13.17
N GLU A 61 16.46 2.78 -13.18
CA GLU A 61 17.76 3.42 -13.37
C GLU A 61 18.66 3.06 -12.18
N LEU A 62 19.74 2.35 -12.47
CA LEU A 62 20.76 2.02 -11.49
C LEU A 62 21.83 3.09 -11.49
N LYS A 63 22.29 3.45 -10.31
CA LYS A 63 23.47 4.30 -10.16
C LYS A 63 24.73 3.49 -10.43
N ASP A 64 25.81 4.17 -10.81
CA ASP A 64 27.10 3.54 -11.11
C ASP A 64 27.63 2.69 -9.94
N ASP A 65 27.42 3.12 -8.70
CA ASP A 65 27.79 2.37 -7.51
C ASP A 65 26.97 1.08 -7.33
N GLU A 66 25.68 1.10 -7.70
CA GLU A 66 24.80 -0.07 -7.68
C GLU A 66 25.18 -1.09 -8.76
N VAL A 67 25.55 -0.62 -9.96
CA VAL A 67 26.05 -1.47 -11.06
C VAL A 67 27.36 -2.16 -10.66
N LEU A 68 28.31 -1.39 -10.10
CA LEU A 68 29.57 -1.94 -9.61
C LEU A 68 29.33 -3.00 -8.52
N LEU A 69 28.44 -2.73 -7.57
CA LEU A 69 28.13 -3.67 -6.49
C LEU A 69 27.59 -5.00 -7.01
N LEU A 70 26.69 -4.95 -8.00
CA LEU A 70 26.08 -6.13 -8.60
C LEU A 70 27.13 -6.96 -9.34
N LYS A 71 27.94 -6.30 -10.19
CA LYS A 71 29.02 -6.95 -10.95
C LYS A 71 30.01 -7.67 -10.04
N LEU A 72 30.55 -6.99 -9.04
CA LEU A 72 31.56 -7.59 -8.16
C LEU A 72 31.01 -8.78 -7.36
N LYS A 73 29.72 -8.75 -6.99
CA LYS A 73 29.12 -9.83 -6.18
C LYS A 73 28.58 -10.98 -7.01
N GLU A 74 27.99 -10.73 -8.17
CA GLU A 74 27.26 -11.74 -8.96
C GLU A 74 28.08 -12.27 -10.13
N GLU A 75 28.82 -11.41 -10.84
CA GLU A 75 29.67 -11.82 -11.97
C GLU A 75 31.05 -12.31 -11.48
N GLU A 76 31.73 -11.51 -10.65
CA GLU A 76 33.09 -11.83 -10.17
C GLU A 76 33.08 -12.67 -8.88
N ASN A 77 31.94 -12.74 -8.20
CA ASN A 77 31.71 -13.50 -6.96
C ASN A 77 32.74 -13.25 -5.84
N LEU A 78 33.20 -12.00 -5.72
CA LEU A 78 34.20 -11.61 -4.73
C LEU A 78 33.66 -11.67 -3.29
N PRO A 79 34.53 -11.92 -2.30
CA PRO A 79 34.17 -11.79 -0.90
C PRO A 79 33.97 -10.30 -0.53
N TRP A 80 33.14 -10.04 0.48
CA TRP A 80 32.77 -8.68 0.88
C TRP A 80 33.95 -7.75 1.21
N LYS A 81 35.05 -8.29 1.72
CA LYS A 81 36.25 -7.52 2.04
C LYS A 81 36.89 -6.94 0.78
N ASP A 82 36.99 -7.75 -0.28
CA ASP A 82 37.59 -7.35 -1.55
C ASP A 82 36.68 -6.37 -2.30
N ILE A 83 35.35 -6.57 -2.19
CA ILE A 83 34.37 -5.61 -2.70
C ILE A 83 34.54 -4.24 -2.02
N ALA A 84 34.67 -4.19 -0.68
CA ALA A 84 34.88 -2.93 0.04
C ALA A 84 36.19 -2.24 -0.38
N ALA A 85 37.26 -3.01 -0.60
CA ALA A 85 38.52 -2.48 -1.12
C ALA A 85 38.36 -1.88 -2.53
N ARG A 86 37.61 -2.52 -3.43
CA ARG A 86 37.30 -1.96 -4.76
C ARG A 86 36.44 -0.71 -4.69
N PHE A 87 35.46 -0.64 -3.79
CA PHE A 87 34.69 0.59 -3.55
C PHE A 87 35.59 1.75 -3.12
N GLN A 88 36.57 1.50 -2.26
CA GLN A 88 37.55 2.51 -1.87
C GLN A 88 38.48 2.89 -3.03
N SER A 89 38.85 1.94 -3.89
CA SER A 89 39.78 2.15 -5.01
C SER A 89 39.13 2.91 -6.16
N ASP A 90 37.93 2.49 -6.56
CA ASP A 90 37.26 2.92 -7.78
C ASP A 90 36.40 4.18 -7.55
N LEU A 91 35.76 4.28 -6.37
CA LEU A 91 34.86 5.40 -6.02
C LEU A 91 35.47 6.33 -4.96
N GLY A 92 36.59 5.97 -4.33
CA GLY A 92 37.17 6.74 -3.23
C GLY A 92 36.36 6.65 -1.92
N GLU A 93 35.33 5.80 -1.84
CA GLU A 93 34.43 5.71 -0.69
C GLU A 93 34.76 4.53 0.22
N THR A 94 34.94 4.80 1.52
CA THR A 94 35.09 3.77 2.54
C THR A 94 33.73 3.32 3.06
N VAL A 95 33.13 2.35 2.38
CA VAL A 95 31.80 1.82 2.73
C VAL A 95 31.95 0.58 3.64
N GLN A 96 31.21 0.55 4.75
CA GLN A 96 31.19 -0.62 5.63
C GLN A 96 30.52 -1.82 4.94
N ILE A 97 31.01 -3.03 5.22
CA ILE A 97 30.49 -4.28 4.65
C ILE A 97 28.99 -4.44 4.91
N ALA A 98 28.52 -4.15 6.12
CA ALA A 98 27.09 -4.23 6.46
C ALA A 98 26.26 -3.31 5.57
N THR A 99 26.76 -2.10 5.27
CA THR A 99 26.10 -1.16 4.36
C THR A 99 26.04 -1.71 2.93
N LEU A 100 27.13 -2.29 2.42
CA LEU A 100 27.15 -2.94 1.09
C LEU A 100 26.17 -4.11 1.01
N GLN A 101 26.11 -4.95 2.04
CA GLN A 101 25.15 -6.04 2.15
C GLN A 101 23.70 -5.53 2.10
N MET A 102 23.40 -4.49 2.88
CA MET A 102 22.08 -3.87 2.87
C MET A 102 21.74 -3.23 1.53
N ARG A 103 22.69 -2.55 0.88
CA ARG A 103 22.52 -1.96 -0.46
C ARG A 103 22.21 -3.06 -1.46
N LEU A 104 23.00 -4.14 -1.51
CA LEU A 104 22.74 -5.26 -2.42
C LEU A 104 21.39 -5.93 -2.17
N ASN A 105 21.02 -6.16 -0.91
CA ASN A 105 19.73 -6.77 -0.58
C ASN A 105 18.55 -5.92 -1.08
N ARG A 106 18.63 -4.59 -0.88
CA ARG A 106 17.61 -3.64 -1.39
C ARG A 106 17.62 -3.56 -2.92
N LEU A 107 18.81 -3.62 -3.53
CA LEU A 107 18.98 -3.61 -4.97
C LEU A 107 18.31 -4.83 -5.60
N ARG A 108 18.55 -6.03 -5.07
CA ARG A 108 17.88 -7.27 -5.50
C ARG A 108 16.37 -7.20 -5.35
N ALA A 109 15.87 -6.62 -4.26
CA ALA A 109 14.43 -6.43 -4.09
C ALA A 109 13.84 -5.47 -5.12
N ARG A 110 14.55 -4.38 -5.46
CA ARG A 110 14.15 -3.42 -6.51
C ARG A 110 14.18 -4.03 -7.91
N LEU A 111 15.16 -4.89 -8.18
CA LEU A 111 15.34 -5.56 -9.47
C LEU A 111 14.52 -6.84 -9.60
N ARG A 112 13.75 -7.23 -8.58
CA ARG A 112 12.95 -8.45 -8.61
C ARG A 112 11.91 -8.36 -9.71
N VAL A 113 11.99 -9.28 -10.67
CA VAL A 113 11.01 -9.45 -11.74
C VAL A 113 10.04 -10.56 -11.36
N TRP A 114 8.75 -10.37 -11.65
CA TRP A 114 7.76 -11.44 -11.57
C TRP A 114 8.01 -12.44 -12.69
N THR A 115 8.33 -13.68 -12.33
CA THR A 115 8.45 -14.74 -13.33
C THR A 115 7.06 -15.25 -13.74
N ASP A 116 6.96 -15.92 -14.89
CA ASP A 116 5.70 -16.52 -15.33
C ASP A 116 5.14 -17.51 -14.30
N LYS A 117 6.04 -18.25 -13.62
CA LYS A 117 5.67 -19.14 -12.51
C LYS A 117 5.11 -18.37 -11.32
N ASP A 118 5.70 -17.23 -10.96
CA ASP A 118 5.17 -16.40 -9.87
C ASP A 118 3.78 -15.88 -10.21
N ILE A 119 3.56 -15.48 -11.47
CA ILE A 119 2.25 -15.02 -11.97
C ILE A 119 1.24 -16.17 -11.96
N GLU A 120 1.63 -17.38 -12.36
CA GLU A 120 0.78 -18.57 -12.33
C GLU A 120 0.36 -18.92 -10.90
N HIS A 121 1.31 -18.99 -9.96
CA HIS A 121 1.00 -19.22 -8.56
C HIS A 121 0.11 -18.12 -7.97
N LEU A 122 0.32 -16.86 -8.36
CA LEU A 122 -0.53 -15.75 -7.94
C LEU A 122 -1.97 -15.92 -8.43
N LYS A 123 -2.17 -16.34 -9.68
CA LYS A 123 -3.50 -16.65 -10.22
C LYS A 123 -4.16 -17.80 -9.48
N GLN A 124 -3.44 -18.90 -9.25
CA GLN A 124 -3.95 -20.04 -8.48
C GLN A 124 -4.35 -19.65 -7.04
N ALA A 125 -3.52 -18.85 -6.38
CA ALA A 125 -3.81 -18.35 -5.04
C ALA A 125 -5.05 -17.44 -5.02
N HIS A 126 -5.20 -16.58 -6.03
CA HIS A 126 -6.39 -15.76 -6.20
C HIS A 126 -7.64 -16.61 -6.42
N ASP A 127 -7.60 -17.59 -7.32
CA ASP A 127 -8.72 -18.49 -7.61
C ASP A 127 -9.15 -19.28 -6.37
N PHE A 128 -8.19 -19.77 -5.60
CA PHE A 128 -8.46 -20.39 -4.29
C PHE A 128 -9.14 -19.40 -3.35
N TRP A 129 -8.60 -18.18 -3.22
CA TRP A 129 -9.18 -17.17 -2.34
C TRP A 129 -10.62 -16.82 -2.75
N VAL A 130 -10.92 -16.63 -4.04
CA VAL A 130 -12.28 -16.33 -4.52
C VAL A 130 -13.27 -17.41 -4.09
N ARG A 131 -12.87 -18.69 -4.17
CA ARG A 131 -13.71 -19.83 -3.80
C ARG A 131 -13.86 -19.99 -2.29
N SER A 132 -12.81 -19.69 -1.51
CA SER A 132 -12.73 -20.04 -0.09
C SER A 132 -12.77 -18.85 0.87
N LYS A 133 -12.85 -17.60 0.38
CA LYS A 133 -12.82 -16.40 1.24
C LYS A 133 -13.89 -16.40 2.33
N PHE A 134 -15.10 -16.88 2.03
CA PHE A 134 -16.18 -16.95 3.01
C PHE A 134 -16.02 -18.09 4.00
N ASP A 135 -15.40 -19.20 3.60
CA ASP A 135 -15.02 -20.27 4.54
C ASP A 135 -13.98 -19.74 5.54
N ILE A 136 -12.93 -19.09 5.04
CA ILE A 136 -11.87 -18.47 5.85
C ILE A 136 -12.47 -17.43 6.82
N MET A 137 -13.36 -16.56 6.33
CA MET A 137 -14.01 -15.57 7.18
C MET A 137 -14.93 -16.23 8.23
N SER A 138 -15.70 -17.24 7.84
CA SER A 138 -16.59 -17.94 8.77
C SER A 138 -15.85 -18.62 9.92
N GLU A 139 -14.69 -19.18 9.63
CA GLU A 139 -13.79 -19.71 10.65
C GLU A 139 -13.27 -18.59 11.56
N LYS A 140 -12.80 -17.48 11.00
CA LYS A 140 -12.25 -16.35 11.78
C LYS A 140 -13.28 -15.65 12.66
N VAL A 141 -14.50 -15.44 12.16
CA VAL A 141 -15.60 -14.84 12.92
C VAL A 141 -16.05 -15.76 14.05
N SER A 142 -16.06 -17.08 13.82
CA SER A 142 -16.45 -18.06 14.84
C SER A 142 -15.38 -18.31 15.90
N LYS A 143 -14.09 -18.12 15.56
CA LYS A 143 -12.94 -18.46 16.41
C LYS A 143 -12.11 -17.24 16.85
N ASN A 144 -12.68 -16.04 16.87
CA ASN A 144 -11.89 -14.86 17.24
C ASN A 144 -11.33 -15.03 18.67
N LYS A 145 -10.06 -14.66 18.83
CA LYS A 145 -9.10 -15.12 19.85
C LYS A 145 -9.49 -14.86 21.31
N PHE A 146 -10.54 -14.08 21.55
CA PHE A 146 -10.91 -13.63 22.89
C PHE A 146 -12.28 -14.12 23.34
N GLU A 147 -13.20 -14.44 22.44
CA GLU A 147 -14.54 -14.94 22.80
C GLU A 147 -15.10 -15.79 21.66
N ILE A 148 -15.72 -16.93 21.99
CA ILE A 148 -16.65 -17.59 21.07
C ILE A 148 -17.87 -16.67 20.99
N ILE A 149 -17.94 -15.84 19.95
CA ILE A 149 -19.02 -14.84 19.76
C ILE A 149 -20.39 -15.54 19.55
N SER A 150 -20.38 -16.80 19.12
CA SER A 150 -21.58 -17.59 18.86
C SER A 150 -21.38 -19.04 19.27
N GLU A 151 -22.32 -19.60 20.04
CA GLU A 151 -22.34 -21.01 20.46
C GLU A 151 -22.28 -21.98 19.28
N LYS A 152 -22.73 -21.54 18.10
CA LYS A 152 -22.67 -22.28 16.84
C LYS A 152 -21.75 -21.59 15.85
N PRO A 153 -20.86 -22.32 15.16
CA PRO A 153 -19.99 -21.73 14.15
C PRO A 153 -20.84 -21.18 13.00
N TRP A 154 -20.50 -19.99 12.54
CA TRP A 154 -21.07 -19.39 11.35
C TRP A 154 -20.68 -20.23 10.12
N LYS A 155 -21.64 -20.48 9.23
CA LYS A 155 -21.36 -21.10 7.91
C LYS A 155 -20.93 -20.02 6.92
N ALA A 156 -20.10 -20.39 5.96
CA ALA A 156 -19.66 -19.50 4.88
C ALA A 156 -20.81 -18.80 4.15
N THR A 157 -21.92 -19.50 3.90
CA THR A 157 -23.11 -18.91 3.24
C THR A 157 -23.75 -17.79 4.06
N GLN A 158 -23.78 -17.93 5.40
CA GLN A 158 -24.33 -16.90 6.29
C GLN A 158 -23.43 -15.67 6.33
N VAL A 159 -22.12 -15.89 6.38
CA VAL A 159 -21.13 -14.81 6.33
C VAL A 159 -21.16 -14.11 4.97
N ALA A 160 -21.30 -14.86 3.87
CA ALA A 160 -21.43 -14.30 2.53
C ALA A 160 -22.66 -13.40 2.39
N LYS A 161 -23.82 -13.90 2.83
CA LYS A 161 -25.06 -13.12 2.84
C LYS A 161 -24.89 -11.85 3.67
N LYS A 162 -24.32 -11.97 4.88
CA LYS A 162 -24.15 -10.81 5.75
C LYS A 162 -23.15 -9.80 5.18
N TRP A 163 -22.08 -10.27 4.55
CA TRP A 163 -21.08 -9.42 3.90
C TRP A 163 -21.72 -8.62 2.75
N ALA A 164 -22.54 -9.25 1.91
CA ALA A 164 -23.23 -8.57 0.81
C ALA A 164 -24.19 -7.46 1.28
N GLU A 165 -24.75 -7.56 2.49
CA GLU A 165 -25.55 -6.47 3.09
C GLU A 165 -24.70 -5.29 3.56
N ILE A 166 -23.49 -5.54 4.07
CA ILE A 166 -22.60 -4.52 4.66
C ILE A 166 -21.78 -3.84 3.59
N ASP A 167 -21.34 -4.60 2.60
CA ASP A 167 -20.54 -4.17 1.47
C ASP A 167 -21.15 -4.77 0.19
N PRO A 168 -22.13 -4.08 -0.44
CA PRO A 168 -22.73 -4.52 -1.70
C PRO A 168 -21.75 -4.49 -2.89
N GLY A 169 -20.46 -4.24 -2.62
CA GLY A 169 -19.46 -3.98 -3.62
C GLY A 169 -19.60 -2.56 -4.19
N PRO A 170 -18.62 -2.10 -4.96
CA PRO A 170 -18.80 -0.92 -5.79
C PRO A 170 -19.92 -1.24 -6.78
N THR A 171 -21.09 -0.62 -6.62
CA THR A 171 -22.18 -0.70 -7.59
C THR A 171 -21.66 -0.18 -8.93
N PRO A 172 -21.40 -1.03 -9.94
CA PRO A 172 -21.23 -0.52 -11.27
C PRO A 172 -22.65 -0.25 -11.77
N TYR A 173 -22.97 0.98 -12.13
CA TYR A 173 -24.21 1.29 -12.85
C TYR A 173 -24.29 0.60 -14.25
N THR A 174 -23.49 -0.44 -14.51
CA THR A 174 -23.40 -1.15 -15.77
C THR A 174 -23.17 -2.65 -15.55
N SER A 175 -24.15 -3.36 -15.00
CA SER A 175 -24.38 -4.76 -15.36
C SER A 175 -25.86 -5.08 -15.11
N TYR A 176 -26.70 -4.67 -16.06
CA TYR A 176 -28.05 -5.18 -16.16
C TYR A 176 -27.99 -6.64 -16.58
N GLU A 177 -27.87 -7.54 -15.61
CA GLU A 177 -28.26 -8.94 -15.82
C GLU A 177 -29.56 -9.17 -15.06
N HIS A 178 -30.65 -8.74 -15.70
CA HIS A 178 -32.01 -9.08 -15.31
C HIS A 178 -32.24 -10.58 -15.48
N HIS A 179 -32.04 -11.35 -14.41
CA HIS A 179 -32.71 -12.64 -14.25
C HIS A 179 -33.70 -12.54 -13.08
N THR A 180 -34.78 -11.80 -13.31
CA THR A 180 -36.00 -11.90 -12.52
C THR A 180 -36.87 -12.99 -13.13
N THR A 181 -36.75 -14.22 -12.65
CA THR A 181 -37.71 -15.29 -12.97
C THR A 181 -38.90 -15.26 -12.00
N GLN A 182 -40.04 -14.80 -12.54
CA GLN A 182 -41.43 -15.26 -12.33
C GLN A 182 -42.06 -15.26 -10.93
N SER A 183 -43.11 -14.44 -10.74
CA SER A 183 -44.52 -14.92 -10.68
C SER A 183 -45.55 -13.81 -10.33
N TYR A 184 -46.70 -13.85 -11.05
CA TYR A 184 -47.96 -13.07 -10.94
C TYR A 184 -47.88 -11.56 -11.30
N ALA A 185 -48.71 -10.95 -12.17
CA ALA A 185 -50.04 -11.26 -12.73
C ALA A 185 -50.23 -10.53 -14.10
N PRO A 186 -51.24 -10.90 -14.90
CA PRO A 186 -51.52 -10.39 -16.25
C PRO A 186 -52.43 -9.13 -16.24
N TYR A 187 -52.64 -8.54 -17.41
CA TYR A 187 -53.43 -7.31 -17.72
C TYR A 187 -52.63 -6.02 -17.49
N THR A 188 -52.31 -5.21 -18.51
CA THR A 188 -53.21 -4.65 -19.53
C THR A 188 -52.48 -4.46 -20.87
N MET A 189 -53.21 -4.74 -21.95
CA MET A 189 -52.83 -4.51 -23.34
C MET A 189 -52.88 -3.02 -23.68
N SER A 190 -51.97 -2.54 -24.52
CA SER A 190 -52.26 -1.46 -25.48
C SER A 190 -51.37 -1.62 -26.72
N PRO A 191 -51.92 -2.01 -27.89
CA PRO A 191 -51.14 -2.18 -29.10
C PRO A 191 -51.05 -0.84 -29.86
N VAL A 192 -49.84 -0.33 -30.04
CA VAL A 192 -49.54 0.64 -31.09
C VAL A 192 -48.52 -0.03 -32.00
N GLU A 193 -48.96 -0.40 -33.20
CA GLU A 193 -48.30 -0.14 -34.49
C GLU A 193 -48.95 -0.98 -35.58
N GLN A 194 -49.68 -0.32 -36.48
CA GLN A 194 -50.14 -0.91 -37.73
C GLN A 194 -48.94 -1.02 -38.67
N SER A 195 -48.60 -2.26 -39.01
CA SER A 195 -47.50 -2.62 -39.89
C SER A 195 -47.91 -2.54 -41.36
N SER A 196 -46.99 -2.00 -42.16
CA SER A 196 -46.59 -2.46 -43.50
C SER A 196 -47.63 -2.43 -44.64
N TYR A 197 -47.58 -1.37 -45.45
CA TYR A 197 -48.02 -1.41 -46.85
C TYR A 197 -46.84 -1.88 -47.72
N MET A 198 -46.93 -3.12 -48.24
CA MET A 198 -46.00 -3.65 -49.25
C MET A 198 -46.48 -3.26 -50.65
N PRO A 199 -45.61 -2.73 -51.53
CA PRO A 199 -45.93 -2.51 -52.93
C PRO A 199 -45.67 -3.79 -53.73
N TYR A 200 -46.70 -4.34 -54.36
CA TYR A 200 -46.49 -5.33 -55.42
C TYR A 200 -46.71 -4.69 -56.79
N LEU A 201 -45.62 -4.69 -57.54
CA LEU A 201 -45.51 -4.46 -58.97
C LEU A 201 -46.25 -5.56 -59.71
N GLU A 202 -47.04 -5.20 -60.72
CA GLU A 202 -47.20 -6.02 -61.92
C GLU A 202 -47.58 -5.12 -63.11
N LEU A 203 -46.63 -5.03 -64.05
CA LEU A 203 -46.79 -4.69 -65.48
C LEU A 203 -46.90 -6.04 -66.24
N PRO A 204 -47.30 -6.09 -67.53
CA PRO A 204 -47.75 -5.02 -68.43
C PRO A 204 -49.20 -5.14 -68.90
#